data_AF-A0A9P5MV13-F1
#
_entry.id   AF-A0A9P5MV13-F1
#
_cell.length_a   1.000
_cell.length_b   1.000
_cell.length_c   1.000
_cell.angle_alpha   90.00
_cell.angle_beta   90.00
_cell.angle_gamma   90.00
#
_symmetry.space_group_name_H-M   'P 1'
#
loop_
_entity.id
_entity.type
_entity.pdbx_description
1 polymer ?
#
loop_
_entity_poly.entity_id
_entity_poly.type
_entity_poly.pdbx_seq_one_letter_code
_entity_poly.pdbx_strand_id
1 'polypeptide(L)'
;MASASTSTQAPAQAGRPLVAQGDWTKNLVQLAKTAELKKYALTLQLQTAHILSAHATLDQKMRSIQDLKEQKNKLDSERARLLNCLREVNEDRDKTDMMEAQLNNECADLRARIQQITDGEYATAKRDVDALRAELGQPPVPGLQATLEEKSQQYLHERRLGADQNNKRPADETLVEGAGSGSGSQGTSTKRPRGRPKGSKNRAGKAPGGDGQAAEAVLA
;
A
#
# COMPACT_ATOMS: atom_id res chain seq x y z
N MET A 1 -25.76 -63.94 37.63
CA MET A 1 -24.58 -64.51 38.31
C MET A 1 -24.15 -63.53 39.38
N ALA A 2 -23.84 -63.87 40.62
CA ALA A 2 -24.15 -64.98 41.51
C ALA A 2 -23.73 -64.43 42.88
N SER A 3 -24.60 -64.59 43.88
CA SER A 3 -24.42 -64.16 45.26
C SER A 3 -23.20 -64.80 45.92
N ALA A 4 -22.57 -64.10 46.86
CA ALA A 4 -21.91 -64.74 48.00
C ALA A 4 -21.83 -63.74 49.17
N SER A 5 -22.81 -63.87 50.06
CA SER A 5 -22.78 -63.35 51.41
C SER A 5 -21.94 -64.29 52.28
N THR A 6 -20.95 -63.78 53.00
CA THR A 6 -20.30 -64.54 54.08
C THR A 6 -20.22 -63.67 55.31
N SER A 7 -21.13 -63.95 56.23
CA SER A 7 -21.15 -63.49 57.61
C SER A 7 -20.17 -64.30 58.45
N THR A 8 -19.21 -63.65 59.10
CA THR A 8 -18.38 -64.27 60.14
C THR A 8 -18.59 -63.54 61.46
N GLN A 9 -19.01 -64.31 62.46
CA GLN A 9 -19.34 -63.92 63.83
C GLN A 9 -18.16 -63.25 64.55
N ALA A 10 -18.45 -62.18 65.30
CA ALA A 10 -17.56 -61.60 66.28
C ALA A 10 -17.86 -62.19 67.67
N PRO A 11 -16.86 -62.66 68.44
CA PRO A 11 -17.07 -63.02 69.83
C PRO A 11 -17.18 -61.76 70.70
N ALA A 12 -18.25 -61.68 71.48
CA ALA A 12 -18.45 -60.68 72.52
C ALA A 12 -17.45 -60.91 73.66
N GLN A 13 -16.46 -60.03 73.79
CA GLN A 13 -15.64 -59.93 75.00
C GLN A 13 -16.20 -58.86 75.92
N ALA A 14 -16.52 -59.31 77.14
CA ALA A 14 -17.04 -58.53 78.24
C ALA A 14 -16.12 -57.39 78.67
N GLY A 15 -16.75 -56.33 79.19
CA GLY A 15 -16.16 -55.05 79.54
C GLY A 15 -14.87 -55.12 80.38
N ARG A 16 -13.78 -54.70 79.75
CA ARG A 16 -12.68 -54.00 80.43
C ARG A 16 -12.79 -52.53 80.04
N PRO A 17 -12.62 -51.57 80.95
CA PRO A 17 -12.59 -50.17 80.58
C PRO A 17 -11.45 -50.00 79.58
N LEU A 18 -11.78 -49.55 78.36
CA LEU A 18 -10.85 -49.26 77.28
C LEU A 18 -10.04 -48.01 77.68
N VAL A 19 -9.21 -48.12 78.71
CA VAL A 19 -8.21 -47.10 79.03
C VAL A 19 -7.28 -47.09 77.84
N ALA A 20 -7.29 -45.98 77.10
CA ALA A 20 -6.48 -45.78 75.90
C ALA A 20 -4.99 -45.93 76.26
N GLN A 21 -4.50 -47.16 76.18
CA GLN A 21 -3.10 -47.51 76.35
C GLN A 21 -2.41 -47.24 75.01
N GLY A 22 -2.27 -45.96 74.68
CA GLY A 22 -1.72 -45.49 73.42
C GLY A 22 -1.53 -43.98 73.44
N ASP A 23 -0.42 -43.54 72.85
CA ASP A 23 0.14 -42.18 72.83
C ASP A 23 -0.75 -41.16 72.06
N TRP A 24 -2.01 -41.01 72.49
CA TRP A 24 -3.04 -40.22 71.79
C TRP A 24 -2.65 -38.74 71.65
N THR A 25 -1.92 -38.20 72.63
CA THR A 25 -1.35 -36.86 72.60
C THR A 25 -0.33 -36.70 71.48
N LYS A 26 0.56 -37.68 71.28
CA LYS A 26 1.52 -37.66 70.15
C LYS A 26 0.81 -37.76 68.81
N ASN A 27 -0.22 -38.61 68.70
CA ASN A 27 -1.03 -38.74 67.48
C ASN A 27 -1.77 -37.44 67.15
N LEU A 28 -2.30 -36.74 68.16
CA LEU A 28 -2.96 -35.44 67.96
C LEU A 28 -1.97 -34.37 67.49
N VAL A 29 -0.78 -34.30 68.10
CA VAL A 29 0.29 -33.37 67.68
C VAL A 29 0.77 -33.69 66.26
N GLN A 30 0.91 -34.96 65.90
CA GLN A 30 1.25 -35.38 64.53
C GLN A 30 0.17 -34.99 63.53
N LEU A 31 -1.11 -35.16 63.89
CA LEU A 31 -2.23 -34.76 63.04
C LEU A 31 -2.25 -33.24 62.81
N ALA A 32 -2.02 -32.45 63.87
CA ALA A 32 -1.93 -30.99 63.79
C ALA A 32 -0.76 -30.55 62.89
N LYS A 33 0.44 -31.10 63.09
CA LYS A 33 1.61 -30.84 62.23
C LYS A 33 1.36 -31.24 60.77
N THR A 34 0.67 -32.36 60.56
CA THR A 34 0.28 -32.81 59.22
C THR A 34 -0.71 -31.84 58.57
N ALA A 35 -1.67 -31.32 59.34
CA ALA A 35 -2.62 -30.32 58.86
C ALA A 35 -1.93 -28.99 58.52
N GLU A 36 -1.02 -28.51 59.38
CA GLU A 36 -0.20 -27.33 59.08
C GLU A 36 0.67 -27.52 57.84
N LEU A 37 1.35 -28.67 57.72
CA LEU A 37 2.16 -28.98 56.53
C LEU A 37 1.31 -28.95 55.25
N LYS A 38 0.11 -29.55 55.28
CA LYS A 38 -0.81 -29.52 54.14
C LYS A 38 -1.26 -28.09 53.81
N LYS A 39 -1.53 -27.26 54.82
CA LYS A 39 -1.84 -25.84 54.63
C LYS A 39 -0.68 -25.11 53.94
N TYR A 40 0.55 -25.27 54.42
CA TYR A 40 1.72 -24.62 53.80
C TYR A 40 2.00 -25.15 52.38
N ALA A 41 1.85 -26.46 52.16
CA ALA A 41 2.01 -27.07 50.84
C ALA A 41 0.99 -26.52 49.83
N LEU A 42 -0.28 -26.39 50.25
CA LEU A 42 -1.32 -25.82 49.39
C LEU A 42 -1.06 -24.34 49.08
N THR A 43 -0.66 -23.55 50.07
CA THR A 43 -0.28 -22.14 49.85
C THR A 43 0.88 -22.04 48.86
N LEU A 44 1.91 -22.89 49.00
CA LEU A 44 3.03 -22.93 48.08
C LEU A 44 2.58 -23.28 46.66
N GLN A 45 1.75 -24.32 46.50
CA GLN A 45 1.20 -24.70 45.19
C GLN A 45 0.41 -23.57 44.54
N LEU A 46 -0.42 -22.85 45.30
CA LEU A 46 -1.18 -21.72 44.80
C LEU A 46 -0.26 -20.58 44.34
N GLN A 47 0.74 -20.23 45.14
CA GLN A 47 1.71 -19.20 44.77
C GLN A 47 2.55 -19.60 43.56
N THR A 48 2.96 -20.87 43.46
CA THR A 48 3.64 -21.40 42.27
C THR A 48 2.75 -21.26 41.02
N ALA A 49 1.46 -21.60 41.11
CA ALA A 49 0.53 -21.44 40.00
C ALA A 49 0.38 -19.96 39.57
N HIS A 50 0.29 -19.03 40.53
CA HIS A 50 0.24 -17.60 40.23
C HIS A 50 1.52 -17.11 39.54
N ILE A 51 2.69 -17.53 40.02
CA ILE A 51 3.98 -17.17 39.41
C ILE A 51 4.05 -17.68 37.97
N LEU A 52 3.66 -18.93 37.72
CA LEU A 52 3.66 -19.51 36.38
C LEU A 52 2.69 -18.80 35.43
N SER A 53 1.49 -18.44 35.90
CA SER A 53 0.52 -17.68 35.10
C SER A 53 1.03 -16.26 34.78
N ALA A 54 1.65 -15.59 35.75
CA ALA A 54 2.27 -14.28 35.54
C ALA A 54 3.42 -14.37 34.52
N HIS A 55 4.26 -15.41 34.58
CA HIS A 55 5.32 -15.65 33.60
C HIS A 55 4.77 -15.85 32.18
N ALA A 56 3.74 -16.69 32.02
CA ALA A 56 3.13 -16.90 30.71
C ALA A 56 2.58 -15.59 30.10
N THR A 57 1.99 -14.74 30.94
CA THR A 57 1.49 -13.42 30.54
C THR A 57 2.63 -12.48 30.17
N LEU A 58 3.71 -12.45 30.97
CA LEU A 58 4.91 -11.67 30.69
C LEU A 58 5.51 -12.05 29.34
N ASP A 59 5.69 -13.33 29.08
CA ASP A 59 6.26 -13.83 27.82
C ASP A 59 5.39 -13.47 26.61
N GLN A 60 4.07 -13.58 26.76
CA GLN A 60 3.13 -13.15 25.72
C GLN A 60 3.28 -11.66 25.43
N LYS A 61 3.34 -10.81 26.46
CA LYS A 61 3.50 -9.36 26.29
C LYS A 61 4.86 -9.01 25.68
N MET A 62 5.94 -9.71 26.06
CA MET A 62 7.27 -9.52 25.47
C MET A 62 7.30 -9.83 23.98
N ARG A 63 6.66 -10.93 23.55
CA ARG A 63 6.48 -11.24 22.13
C ARG A 63 5.69 -10.15 21.40
N SER A 64 4.55 -9.73 21.94
CA SER A 64 3.76 -8.65 21.34
C SER A 64 4.53 -7.32 21.24
N ILE A 65 5.38 -7.00 22.23
CA ILE A 65 6.24 -5.81 22.17
C ILE A 65 7.25 -5.94 21.02
N GLN A 66 7.83 -7.12 20.83
CA GLN A 66 8.75 -7.38 19.73
C GLN A 66 8.05 -7.22 18.37
N ASP A 67 6.89 -7.85 18.19
CA ASP A 67 6.10 -7.75 16.96
C ASP A 67 5.77 -6.28 16.61
N LEU A 68 5.39 -5.48 17.61
CA LEU A 68 5.11 -4.06 17.44
C LEU A 68 6.36 -3.25 17.07
N LYS A 69 7.53 -3.58 17.64
CA LYS A 69 8.80 -2.93 17.28
C LYS A 69 9.18 -3.22 15.83
N GLU A 70 9.01 -4.46 15.38
CA GLU A 70 9.29 -4.87 14.00
C GLU A 70 8.34 -4.18 13.01
N GLN A 71 7.04 -4.13 13.32
CA GLN A 71 6.06 -3.39 12.51
C GLN A 71 6.38 -1.91 12.42
N LYS A 72 6.76 -1.28 13.55
CA LYS A 72 7.19 0.13 13.57
C LYS A 72 8.40 0.34 12.65
N ASN A 73 9.43 -0.50 12.76
CA ASN A 73 10.64 -0.39 11.93
C ASN A 73 10.33 -0.51 10.42
N LYS A 74 9.40 -1.40 10.06
CA LYS A 74 8.92 -1.53 8.68
C LYS A 74 8.23 -0.25 8.20
N LEU A 75 7.36 0.33 9.01
CA LEU A 75 6.67 1.59 8.66
C LEU A 75 7.65 2.76 8.56
N ASP A 76 8.64 2.84 9.45
CA ASP A 76 9.68 3.88 9.40
C ASP A 76 10.53 3.77 8.12
N SER A 77 10.85 2.54 7.69
CA SER A 77 11.57 2.28 6.43
C SER A 77 10.74 2.68 5.21
N GLU A 78 9.44 2.35 5.18
CA GLU A 78 8.54 2.76 4.10
C GLU A 78 8.36 4.28 4.06
N ARG A 79 8.23 4.93 5.23
CA ARG A 79 8.19 6.39 5.33
C ARG A 79 9.43 7.01 4.71
N ALA A 80 10.63 6.50 5.04
CA ALA A 80 11.88 6.98 4.47
C ALA A 80 11.93 6.81 2.95
N ARG A 81 11.51 5.64 2.45
CA ARG A 81 11.42 5.35 1.00
C ARG A 81 10.50 6.34 0.29
N LEU A 82 9.28 6.54 0.79
CA LEU A 82 8.31 7.44 0.20
C LEU A 82 8.78 8.90 0.22
N LEU A 83 9.45 9.34 1.28
CA LEU A 83 10.05 10.68 1.33
C LEU A 83 11.13 10.86 0.27
N ASN A 84 11.96 9.84 0.03
CA ASN A 84 12.95 9.91 -1.05
C ASN A 84 12.29 9.97 -2.43
N CYS A 85 11.26 9.16 -2.69
CA CYS A 85 10.51 9.23 -3.95
C CYS A 85 9.86 10.61 -4.15
N LEU A 86 9.31 11.22 -3.10
CA LEU A 86 8.73 12.57 -3.18
C LEU A 86 9.80 13.62 -3.50
N ARG A 87 11.00 13.50 -2.93
CA ARG A 87 12.14 14.37 -3.26
C ARG A 87 12.50 14.26 -4.74
N GLU A 88 12.62 13.04 -5.27
CA GLU A 88 12.94 12.79 -6.69
C GLU A 88 11.89 13.40 -7.63
N VAL A 89 10.59 13.21 -7.34
CA VAL A 89 9.50 13.79 -8.14
C VAL A 89 9.57 15.32 -8.15
N ASN A 90 9.89 15.94 -7.01
CA ASN A 90 10.04 17.40 -6.95
C ASN A 90 11.25 17.88 -7.77
N GLU A 91 12.38 17.17 -7.72
CA GLU A 91 13.57 17.47 -8.52
C GLU A 91 13.28 17.35 -10.03
N ASP A 92 12.56 16.31 -10.45
CA ASP A 92 12.16 16.12 -11.85
C ASP A 92 11.18 17.19 -12.32
N ARG A 93 10.25 17.60 -11.45
CA ARG A 93 9.34 18.71 -11.73
C ARG A 93 10.13 20.01 -11.94
N ASP A 94 10.99 20.38 -11.00
CA ASP A 94 11.76 21.62 -11.08
C ASP A 94 12.67 21.63 -12.33
N LYS A 95 13.23 20.48 -12.70
CA LYS A 95 14.00 20.30 -13.94
C LYS A 95 13.13 20.48 -15.19
N THR A 96 11.90 19.96 -15.17
CA THR A 96 10.93 20.12 -16.27
C THR A 96 10.49 21.57 -16.41
N ASP A 97 10.20 22.25 -15.30
CA ASP A 97 9.81 23.65 -15.27
C ASP A 97 10.93 24.55 -15.82
N MET A 98 12.19 24.26 -15.48
CA MET A 98 13.36 24.94 -16.07
C MET A 98 13.46 24.74 -17.59
N MET A 99 13.28 23.50 -18.07
CA MET A 99 13.31 23.20 -19.51
C MET A 99 12.15 23.86 -20.25
N GLU A 100 10.95 23.88 -19.66
CA GLU A 100 9.79 24.57 -20.21
C GLU A 100 10.05 26.08 -20.33
N ALA A 101 10.57 26.71 -19.28
CA ALA A 101 10.92 28.11 -19.30
C ALA A 101 11.97 28.43 -20.38
N GLN A 102 12.99 27.58 -20.52
CA GLN A 102 14.00 27.72 -21.57
C GLN A 102 13.37 27.65 -22.97
N LEU A 103 12.57 26.61 -23.23
CA LEU A 103 11.92 26.44 -24.54
C LEU A 103 10.93 27.56 -24.85
N ASN A 104 10.23 28.09 -23.84
CA ASN A 104 9.33 29.23 -24.02
C ASN A 104 10.10 30.50 -24.40
N ASN A 105 11.25 30.75 -23.77
CA ASN A 105 12.12 31.87 -24.13
C ASN A 105 12.67 31.71 -25.55
N GLU A 106 13.19 30.52 -25.90
CA GLU A 106 13.67 30.23 -27.25
C GLU A 106 12.56 30.39 -28.31
N CYS A 107 11.34 29.94 -28.01
CA CYS A 107 10.18 30.15 -28.89
C CYS A 107 9.83 31.64 -29.05
N ALA A 108 9.90 32.42 -27.96
CA ALA A 108 9.66 33.86 -28.01
C ALA A 108 10.72 34.57 -28.87
N ASP A 109 12.00 34.23 -28.69
CA ASP A 109 13.11 34.77 -29.46
C ASP A 109 13.00 34.42 -30.94
N LEU A 110 12.67 33.17 -31.27
CA LEU A 110 12.47 32.72 -32.65
C LEU A 110 11.29 33.45 -33.29
N ARG A 111 10.17 33.63 -32.58
CA ARG A 111 9.02 34.41 -33.08
C ARG A 111 9.40 35.87 -33.33
N ALA A 112 10.11 36.49 -32.39
CA ALA A 112 10.58 37.86 -32.54
C ALA A 112 11.51 38.00 -33.75
N ARG A 113 12.43 37.05 -33.94
CA ARG A 113 13.35 37.04 -35.09
C ARG A 113 12.64 36.81 -36.42
N ILE A 114 11.66 35.90 -36.47
CA ILE A 114 10.81 35.70 -37.66
C ILE A 114 10.09 37.00 -38.00
N GLN A 115 9.49 37.66 -37.00
CA GLN A 115 8.79 38.93 -37.22
C GLN A 115 9.74 40.01 -37.76
N GLN A 116 10.93 40.15 -37.16
CA GLN A 116 11.94 41.11 -37.60
C GLN A 116 12.36 40.90 -39.06
N ILE A 117 12.64 39.64 -39.45
CA ILE A 117 13.03 39.32 -40.83
C ILE A 117 11.86 39.56 -41.79
N THR A 118 10.65 39.17 -41.40
CA THR A 118 9.44 39.27 -42.21
C THR A 118 9.10 40.73 -42.52
N ASP A 119 9.13 41.60 -41.52
CA ASP A 119 8.75 43.01 -41.66
C ASP A 119 9.85 43.89 -42.28
N GLY A 120 11.12 43.49 -42.12
CA GLY A 120 12.28 44.23 -42.60
C GLY A 120 12.75 43.80 -43.98
N GLU A 121 13.78 42.94 -43.99
CA GLU A 121 14.52 42.57 -45.18
C GLU A 121 13.65 41.80 -46.19
N TYR A 122 12.82 40.86 -45.71
CA TYR A 122 11.98 40.07 -46.60
C TYR A 122 10.92 40.93 -47.30
N ALA A 123 10.24 41.82 -46.58
CA ALA A 123 9.22 42.70 -47.17
C ALA A 123 9.82 43.62 -48.23
N THR A 124 11.03 44.15 -48.00
CA THR A 124 11.74 45.01 -48.96
C THR A 124 12.12 44.21 -50.20
N ALA A 125 12.81 43.08 -50.02
CA ALA A 125 13.22 42.21 -51.12
C ALA A 125 12.02 41.71 -51.95
N LYS A 126 10.90 41.37 -51.30
CA LYS A 126 9.67 40.95 -52.00
C LYS A 126 9.13 42.06 -52.90
N ARG A 127 9.07 43.31 -52.41
CA ARG A 127 8.61 44.46 -53.21
C ARG A 127 9.51 44.67 -54.42
N ASP A 128 10.83 44.60 -54.24
CA ASP A 128 11.79 44.78 -55.33
C ASP A 128 11.66 43.68 -56.40
N VAL A 129 11.51 42.41 -55.97
CA VAL A 129 11.27 41.28 -56.90
C VAL A 129 9.94 41.42 -57.63
N ASP A 130 8.87 41.82 -56.93
CA ASP A 130 7.57 42.01 -57.55
C ASP A 130 7.57 43.18 -58.55
N ALA A 131 8.31 44.25 -58.27
CA ALA A 131 8.50 45.37 -59.20
C ALA A 131 9.22 44.92 -60.48
N LEU A 132 10.35 44.19 -60.36
CA LEU A 132 11.07 43.64 -61.51
C LEU A 132 10.23 42.63 -62.31
N ARG A 133 9.42 41.80 -61.64
CA ARG A 133 8.51 40.89 -62.31
C ARG A 133 7.43 41.62 -63.08
N ALA A 134 6.89 42.71 -62.52
CA ALA A 134 5.92 43.55 -63.21
C ALA A 134 6.52 44.17 -64.48
N GLU A 135 7.77 44.65 -64.44
CA GLU A 135 8.50 45.16 -65.61
C GLU A 135 8.70 44.09 -66.69
N LEU A 136 8.91 42.83 -66.30
CA LEU A 136 9.05 41.68 -67.22
C LEU A 136 7.72 41.04 -67.63
N GLY A 137 6.57 41.57 -67.19
CA GLY A 137 5.24 41.02 -67.47
C GLY A 137 4.95 39.68 -66.77
N GLN A 138 5.68 39.35 -65.70
CA GLN A 138 5.47 38.14 -64.90
C GLN A 138 4.55 38.40 -63.69
N PRO A 139 3.80 37.39 -63.23
CA PRO A 139 2.95 37.53 -62.04
C PRO A 139 3.79 37.63 -60.75
N PRO A 140 3.26 38.33 -59.72
CA PRO A 140 3.96 38.53 -58.44
C PRO A 140 4.23 37.20 -57.72
N VAL A 141 5.25 37.18 -56.87
CA VAL A 141 5.60 35.98 -56.11
C VAL A 141 4.54 35.65 -55.05
N PRO A 142 4.29 34.35 -54.79
CA PRO A 142 3.44 33.91 -53.68
C PRO A 142 3.91 34.49 -52.34
N GLY A 143 2.96 34.75 -51.43
CA GLY A 143 3.28 35.26 -50.10
C GLY A 143 3.95 34.21 -49.20
N LEU A 144 4.73 34.67 -48.22
CA LEU A 144 5.43 33.82 -47.24
C LEU A 144 4.50 32.80 -46.57
N GLN A 145 3.27 33.22 -46.24
CA GLN A 145 2.26 32.38 -45.61
C GLN A 145 1.88 31.16 -46.46
N ALA A 146 1.74 31.33 -47.79
CA ALA A 146 1.40 30.24 -48.69
C ALA A 146 2.53 29.19 -48.75
N THR A 147 3.79 29.64 -48.76
CA THR A 147 4.96 28.76 -48.71
C THR A 147 5.10 28.04 -47.37
N LEU A 148 4.76 28.70 -46.26
CA LEU A 148 4.76 28.08 -44.94
C LEU A 148 3.68 27.00 -44.81
N GLU A 149 2.47 27.26 -45.31
CA GLU A 149 1.38 26.28 -45.31
C GLU A 149 1.75 25.03 -46.11
N GLU A 150 2.34 25.20 -47.30
CA GLU A 150 2.81 24.08 -48.10
C GLU A 150 3.87 23.23 -47.35
N LYS A 151 4.87 23.88 -46.74
CA LYS A 151 5.87 23.16 -45.92
C LYS A 151 5.25 22.48 -44.70
N SER A 152 4.27 23.10 -44.05
CA SER A 152 3.58 22.50 -42.91
C SER A 152 2.82 21.22 -43.31
N GLN A 153 2.20 21.23 -44.50
CA GLN A 153 1.52 20.06 -45.05
C GLN A 153 2.52 18.96 -45.41
N GLN A 154 3.69 19.32 -45.97
CA GLN A 154 4.79 18.38 -46.23
C GLN A 154 5.30 17.74 -44.94
N TYR A 155 5.55 18.52 -43.88
CA TYR A 155 6.00 17.99 -42.59
C TYR A 155 4.98 17.04 -41.96
N LEU A 156 3.68 17.39 -41.99
CA LEU A 156 2.62 16.52 -41.50
C LEU A 156 2.49 15.23 -42.34
N HIS A 157 2.70 15.32 -43.65
CA HIS A 157 2.74 14.18 -44.54
C HIS A 157 3.92 13.25 -44.21
N GLU A 158 5.12 13.80 -44.05
CA GLU A 158 6.33 13.05 -43.69
C GLU A 158 6.22 12.40 -42.31
N ARG A 159 5.65 13.12 -41.33
CA ARG A 159 5.38 12.56 -39.99
C ARG A 159 4.39 11.39 -40.04
N ARG A 160 3.38 11.44 -40.90
CA ARG A 160 2.43 10.32 -41.11
C ARG A 160 3.13 9.10 -41.70
N LEU A 161 3.93 9.30 -42.74
CA LEU A 161 4.71 8.21 -43.36
C LEU A 161 5.77 7.60 -42.41
N GLY A 162 6.40 8.43 -41.57
CA GLY A 162 7.36 7.97 -40.56
C GLY A 162 6.72 7.20 -39.41
N ALA A 163 5.49 7.57 -39.03
CA ALA A 163 4.72 6.84 -38.00
C ALA A 163 4.36 5.41 -38.46
N ASP A 164 4.11 5.21 -39.75
CA ASP A 164 3.83 3.88 -40.31
C ASP A 164 5.07 2.97 -40.38
N GLN A 165 6.28 3.53 -40.48
CA GLN A 165 7.52 2.75 -40.44
C GLN A 165 7.94 2.33 -39.02
N ASN A 166 7.67 3.16 -38.00
CA ASN A 166 8.09 2.89 -36.63
C ASN A 166 7.12 1.97 -35.85
N ASN A 167 5.99 1.58 -36.45
CA ASN A 167 5.00 0.71 -35.81
C ASN A 167 5.23 -0.80 -36.08
N LYS A 168 6.32 -1.17 -36.78
CA LYS A 168 6.83 -2.55 -36.79
C LYS A 168 7.72 -2.78 -35.56
N ARG A 169 7.12 -2.84 -34.37
CA ARG A 169 7.84 -3.41 -33.22
C ARG A 169 8.06 -4.91 -33.47
N PRO A 170 9.29 -5.44 -33.31
CA PRO A 170 9.50 -6.87 -33.27
C PRO A 170 8.76 -7.41 -32.05
N ALA A 171 7.82 -8.31 -32.30
CA ALA A 171 7.25 -9.16 -31.28
C ALA A 171 8.23 -10.30 -31.00
N ASP A 172 9.35 -10.02 -30.32
CA ASP A 172 10.09 -11.06 -29.63
C ASP A 172 11.07 -10.45 -28.62
N GLU A 173 11.34 -11.24 -27.57
CA GLU A 173 12.32 -11.03 -26.51
C GLU A 173 11.98 -10.00 -25.40
N THR A 174 11.25 -10.49 -24.41
CA THR A 174 11.69 -10.30 -23.02
C THR A 174 11.39 -11.57 -22.24
N LEU A 175 12.32 -12.53 -22.35
CA LEU A 175 12.43 -13.67 -21.45
C LEU A 175 12.71 -13.14 -20.05
N VAL A 176 11.73 -13.35 -19.17
CA VAL A 176 11.84 -13.21 -17.73
C VAL A 176 12.59 -14.44 -17.21
N GLU A 177 13.86 -14.30 -16.84
CA GLU A 177 14.52 -15.25 -15.93
C GLU A 177 14.01 -14.99 -14.51
N GLY A 178 12.85 -15.59 -14.22
CA GLY A 178 12.37 -15.84 -12.87
C GLY A 178 12.48 -17.33 -12.61
N ALA A 179 13.40 -17.73 -11.73
CA ALA A 179 13.48 -19.08 -11.18
C ALA A 179 12.13 -19.46 -10.56
N GLY A 180 11.45 -20.44 -11.15
CA GLY A 180 10.14 -20.90 -10.73
C GLY A 180 9.81 -22.23 -11.37
N SER A 181 10.31 -23.29 -10.76
CA SER A 181 9.98 -24.69 -11.04
C SER A 181 8.45 -24.92 -11.06
N GLY A 182 7.94 -25.60 -12.08
CA GLY A 182 6.61 -26.24 -12.00
C GLY A 182 5.77 -26.28 -13.27
N SER A 183 6.09 -27.24 -14.15
CA SER A 183 5.14 -28.12 -14.87
C SER A 183 3.79 -27.57 -15.39
N GLY A 184 3.65 -27.56 -16.72
CA GLY A 184 2.55 -28.28 -17.38
C GLY A 184 1.47 -27.49 -18.12
N SER A 185 1.47 -27.66 -19.45
CA SER A 185 0.27 -27.84 -20.32
C SER A 185 -0.63 -26.61 -20.61
N GLN A 186 -0.51 -25.95 -21.77
CA GLN A 186 -1.31 -26.19 -23.02
C GLN A 186 -2.79 -25.76 -22.87
N GLY A 187 -3.43 -24.91 -23.68
CA GLY A 187 -3.16 -24.17 -24.91
C GLY A 187 -4.51 -23.62 -25.43
N THR A 188 -4.47 -22.64 -26.34
CA THR A 188 -5.59 -22.17 -27.22
C THR A 188 -6.73 -21.39 -26.53
N SER A 189 -7.50 -20.47 -27.10
CA SER A 189 -7.50 -19.69 -28.35
C SER A 189 -8.62 -18.63 -28.21
N THR A 190 -8.40 -17.43 -28.79
CA THR A 190 -9.42 -16.52 -29.36
C THR A 190 -10.63 -16.03 -28.52
N LYS A 191 -10.71 -14.71 -28.26
CA LYS A 191 -11.76 -13.76 -28.77
C LYS A 191 -11.86 -12.45 -27.95
N ARG A 192 -11.38 -11.36 -28.56
CA ARG A 192 -11.80 -9.92 -28.55
C ARG A 192 -12.04 -9.16 -27.22
N PRO A 193 -11.62 -7.87 -27.12
CA PRO A 193 -11.92 -7.01 -25.99
C PRO A 193 -13.35 -6.50 -26.11
N ARG A 194 -14.24 -6.95 -25.22
CA ARG A 194 -15.58 -6.36 -25.10
C ARG A 194 -15.51 -5.14 -24.21
N GLY A 195 -15.61 -3.97 -24.84
CA GLY A 195 -15.94 -2.73 -24.20
C GLY A 195 -17.17 -2.88 -23.32
N ARG A 196 -17.03 -2.34 -22.10
CA ARG A 196 -18.02 -1.95 -21.10
C ARG A 196 -19.49 -2.10 -21.54
N PRO A 197 -20.32 -2.79 -20.75
CA PRO A 197 -21.55 -2.10 -20.35
C PRO A 197 -22.13 -2.43 -18.96
N LYS A 198 -22.81 -1.38 -18.47
CA LYS A 198 -24.03 -1.37 -17.63
C LYS A 198 -23.91 -1.76 -16.16
N GLY A 199 -24.03 -0.75 -15.30
CA GLY A 199 -24.48 -0.95 -13.93
C GLY A 199 -24.29 0.23 -13.00
N SER A 200 -24.98 1.35 -13.22
CA SER A 200 -25.23 2.30 -12.14
C SER A 200 -26.15 1.66 -11.10
N LYS A 201 -25.73 1.61 -9.84
CA LYS A 201 -26.66 1.48 -8.71
C LYS A 201 -26.26 2.47 -7.63
N ASN A 202 -26.87 3.65 -7.71
CA ASN A 202 -27.17 4.43 -6.52
C ASN A 202 -28.11 3.58 -5.66
N ARG A 203 -27.78 3.39 -4.39
CA ARG A 203 -28.79 3.06 -3.37
C ARG A 203 -28.69 4.09 -2.26
N ALA A 204 -29.66 4.98 -2.29
CA ALA A 204 -30.02 5.86 -1.20
C ALA A 204 -30.45 5.05 0.03
N GLY A 205 -30.26 5.66 1.20
CA GLY A 205 -31.03 5.38 2.41
C GLY A 205 -30.23 4.69 3.51
N LYS A 206 -29.70 5.48 4.46
CA LYS A 206 -30.30 5.61 5.80
C LYS A 206 -29.55 6.67 6.63
N ALA A 207 -30.18 7.84 6.80
CA ALA A 207 -29.94 8.70 7.96
C ALA A 207 -30.81 8.21 9.13
N PRO A 208 -30.34 8.37 10.38
CA PRO A 208 -31.20 9.03 11.35
C PRO A 208 -30.45 9.98 12.31
N GLY A 209 -31.12 11.08 12.67
CA GLY A 209 -30.88 11.90 13.88
C GLY A 209 -29.73 12.91 13.76
N GLY A 210 -29.89 14.23 13.86
CA GLY A 210 -31.03 15.01 14.36
C GLY A 210 -30.88 15.39 15.83
N ASP A 211 -29.81 16.10 16.18
CA ASP A 211 -29.65 16.97 17.36
C ASP A 211 -28.70 18.10 16.91
N GLY A 212 -28.95 19.40 17.01
CA GLY A 212 -29.88 20.12 17.85
C GLY A 212 -29.20 20.82 19.03
N GLN A 213 -28.17 21.66 18.79
CA GLN A 213 -27.67 22.69 19.74
C GLN A 213 -26.66 23.59 19.00
N ALA A 214 -27.01 24.84 18.66
CA ALA A 214 -27.06 26.04 19.51
C ALA A 214 -25.82 26.90 19.24
N ALA A 215 -26.03 27.94 18.44
CA ALA A 215 -25.08 29.01 18.19
C ALA A 215 -25.00 29.90 19.43
N GLU A 216 -23.79 30.13 19.93
CA GLU A 216 -23.51 31.24 20.84
C GLU A 216 -22.38 32.07 20.23
N ALA A 217 -22.79 33.18 19.62
CA ALA A 217 -21.93 34.29 19.28
C ALA A 217 -22.01 35.27 20.45
N VAL A 218 -20.88 35.52 21.13
CA VAL A 218 -20.73 36.68 22.00
C VAL A 218 -19.58 37.51 21.45
N LEU A 219 -19.96 38.74 21.11
CA LEU A 219 -19.13 39.82 20.63
C LEU A 219 -19.26 40.90 21.70
N ALA A 220 -18.21 41.09 22.49
CA ALA A 220 -17.83 42.28 23.25
C ALA A 220 -16.45 42.05 23.87
#